data_AF-A0A2M8PKR3-F1
#
_entry.id   AF-A0A2M8PKR3-F1
#
_cell.length_a   1.000
_cell.length_b   1.000
_cell.length_c   1.000
_cell.angle_alpha   90.00
_cell.angle_beta   90.00
_cell.angle_gamma   90.00
#
_symmetry.space_group_name_H-M   'P 1'
#
loop_
_entity.id
_entity.type
_entity.pdbx_description
1 polymer ?
#
loop_
_entity_poly.entity_id
_entity_poly.type
_entity_poly.pdbx_seq_one_letter_code
_entity_poly.pdbx_strand_id
1 'polypeptide(L)'
;SVCEDLAHQLMLNGWSVLTTSTNPHRLPRLVDMLNTVWHKRHQYELAQIDVYSGLAFFWAEAVAWALRRAKKPYILTLHGGNLPKFSRRWPYRFKLLLQSATAITTPSRYLIEQINLSGSKFWYLPNPLKLSNYTFCERYSTQPKLIWLRAFHDIYN
;
A
#
# COMPACT_ATOMS: atom_id res chain seq x y z
N SER A 1 -2.28 -9.36 5.69
CA SER A 1 -2.19 -8.51 4.48
C SER A 1 -0.76 -7.96 4.36
N VAL A 2 -0.29 -7.49 3.18
CA VAL A 2 1.12 -7.04 3.02
C VAL A 2 1.50 -5.94 4.04
N CYS A 3 0.54 -5.07 4.38
CA CYS A 3 0.70 -4.03 5.40
C CYS A 3 0.85 -4.60 6.83
N GLU A 4 0.08 -5.63 7.19
CA GLU A 4 0.22 -6.32 8.48
C GLU A 4 1.55 -7.03 8.61
N ASP A 5 2.01 -7.70 7.55
CA ASP A 5 3.31 -8.37 7.54
C ASP A 5 4.44 -7.35 7.71
N LEU A 6 4.35 -6.20 7.03
CA LEU A 6 5.30 -5.11 7.18
C LEU A 6 5.30 -4.54 8.61
N ALA A 7 4.12 -4.29 9.18
CA ALA A 7 4.01 -3.82 10.57
C ALA A 7 4.65 -4.81 11.54
N HIS A 8 4.38 -6.10 11.38
CA HIS A 8 4.97 -7.15 12.21
C HIS A 8 6.50 -7.20 12.06
N GLN A 9 7.03 -7.14 10.83
CA GLN A 9 8.48 -7.12 10.62
C GLN A 9 9.13 -5.86 11.21
N LEU A 10 8.52 -4.69 11.09
CA LEU A 10 9.04 -3.45 11.70
C LEU A 10 9.10 -3.58 13.23
N MET A 11 8.05 -4.11 13.86
CA MET A 11 8.05 -4.37 15.30
C MET A 11 9.16 -5.33 15.73
N LEU A 12 9.39 -6.41 14.98
CA LEU A 12 10.50 -7.33 15.24
C LEU A 12 11.89 -6.68 15.12
N ASN A 13 12.00 -5.63 14.30
CA ASN A 13 13.23 -4.85 14.14
C ASN A 13 13.31 -3.66 15.12
N GLY A 14 12.50 -3.65 16.19
CA GLY A 14 12.57 -2.66 17.27
C GLY A 14 11.82 -1.35 17.01
N TRP A 15 11.02 -1.26 15.95
CA TRP A 15 10.20 -0.08 15.69
C TRP A 15 8.90 -0.10 16.50
N SER A 16 8.52 1.05 17.05
CA SER A 16 7.18 1.24 17.59
C SER A 16 6.19 1.48 16.44
N VAL A 17 5.27 0.54 16.22
CA VAL A 17 4.31 0.60 15.11
C VAL A 17 2.90 0.74 15.66
N LEU A 18 2.19 1.76 15.18
CA LEU A 18 0.76 1.94 15.42
C LEU A 18 -0.01 1.55 14.17
N THR A 19 -0.77 0.46 14.23
CA THR A 19 -1.72 0.10 13.18
C THR A 19 -3.08 0.73 13.47
N THR A 20 -3.83 1.08 12.42
CA THR A 20 -5.16 1.66 12.55
C THR A 20 -6.17 0.97 11.64
N SER A 21 -7.35 0.78 12.23
CA SER A 21 -8.55 0.13 11.72
C SER A 21 -8.44 -1.33 11.27
N THR A 22 -8.93 -2.21 12.14
CA THR A 22 -9.29 -3.61 11.83
C THR A 22 -10.75 -3.74 11.36
N ASN A 23 -11.48 -2.62 11.20
CA ASN A 23 -12.91 -2.65 10.94
C ASN A 23 -13.20 -3.10 9.49
N PRO A 24 -14.08 -4.10 9.28
CA PRO A 24 -14.43 -4.56 7.93
C PRO A 24 -15.28 -3.54 7.15
N HIS A 25 -16.01 -2.67 7.86
CA HIS A 25 -16.90 -1.69 7.23
C HIS A 25 -16.15 -0.46 6.78
N ARG A 26 -16.40 -0.06 5.53
CA ARG A 26 -15.69 1.03 4.86
C ARG A 26 -15.77 2.34 5.65
N LEU A 27 -16.96 2.91 5.83
CA LEU A 27 -17.10 4.25 6.48
C LEU A 27 -16.53 4.31 7.91
N PRO A 28 -16.87 3.39 8.83
CA PRO A 28 -16.26 3.36 10.16
C PRO A 28 -14.74 3.28 10.11
N ARG A 29 -14.19 2.54 9.13
CA ARG A 29 -12.76 2.43 8.93
C ARG A 29 -12.09 3.77 8.58
N LEU A 30 -12.70 4.64 7.77
CA LEU A 30 -12.14 5.99 7.55
C LEU A 30 -12.16 6.82 8.81
N VAL A 31 -13.31 6.84 9.49
CA VAL A 31 -13.49 7.66 10.69
C VAL A 31 -12.44 7.27 11.72
N ASP A 32 -12.22 5.97 11.91
CA ASP A 32 -11.19 5.45 12.80
C ASP A 32 -9.77 5.84 12.36
N MET A 33 -9.44 5.74 11.07
CA MET A 33 -8.15 6.20 10.54
C MET A 33 -7.93 7.70 10.78
N LEU A 34 -8.91 8.54 10.46
CA LEU A 34 -8.83 10.00 10.65
C LEU A 34 -8.73 10.37 12.14
N ASN A 35 -9.51 9.71 12.98
CA ASN A 35 -9.47 9.86 14.43
C ASN A 35 -8.08 9.50 14.98
N THR A 36 -7.53 8.37 14.53
CA THR A 36 -6.18 7.91 14.90
C THR A 36 -5.13 8.93 14.48
N VAL A 37 -5.18 9.43 13.24
CA VAL A 37 -4.26 10.45 12.74
C VAL A 37 -4.22 11.66 13.67
N TRP A 38 -5.39 12.15 14.12
CA TRP A 38 -5.48 13.37 14.91
C TRP A 38 -5.17 13.18 16.40
N HIS A 39 -5.79 12.17 17.03
CA HIS A 39 -5.66 11.93 18.47
C HIS A 39 -4.31 11.34 18.83
N LYS A 40 -3.77 10.45 18.00
CA LYS A 40 -2.44 9.85 18.24
C LYS A 40 -1.30 10.62 17.57
N ARG A 41 -1.54 11.84 17.04
CA ARG A 41 -0.51 12.61 16.32
C ARG A 41 0.79 12.80 17.10
N HIS A 42 0.77 12.81 18.43
CA HIS A 42 1.99 12.96 19.25
C HIS A 42 2.69 11.64 19.56
N GLN A 43 2.13 10.51 19.14
CA GLN A 43 2.64 9.16 19.41
C GLN A 43 3.35 8.52 18.20
N TYR A 44 3.36 9.20 17.05
CA TYR A 44 4.07 8.76 15.86
C TYR A 44 4.76 9.92 15.15
N GLU A 45 5.85 9.61 14.47
CA GLU A 45 6.65 10.58 13.71
C GLU A 45 6.39 10.50 12.21
N LEU A 46 6.08 9.31 11.70
CA LEU A 46 5.90 9.02 10.29
C LEU A 46 4.69 8.10 10.08
N ALA A 47 3.92 8.35 9.02
CA ALA A 47 2.84 7.47 8.60
C ALA A 47 3.14 6.77 7.27
N GLN A 48 2.58 5.58 7.07
CA GLN A 48 2.56 4.90 5.78
C GLN A 48 1.11 4.72 5.33
N ILE A 49 0.83 4.97 4.06
CA ILE A 49 -0.49 4.78 3.45
C ILE A 49 -0.34 3.90 2.21
N ASP A 50 -1.11 2.82 2.16
CA ASP A 50 -1.23 2.01 0.95
C ASP A 50 -2.28 2.61 0.00
N VAL A 51 -1.88 2.86 -1.24
CA VAL A 51 -2.72 3.49 -2.26
C VAL A 51 -3.16 2.45 -3.27
N TYR A 52 -4.48 2.25 -3.35
CA TYR A 52 -5.13 1.40 -4.35
C TYR A 52 -6.07 2.22 -5.24
N SER A 53 -6.48 1.68 -6.38
CA SER A 53 -7.44 2.33 -7.30
C SER A 53 -8.88 2.32 -6.78
N GLY A 54 -9.73 3.17 -7.37
CA GLY A 54 -11.18 3.15 -7.13
C GLY A 54 -11.54 3.86 -5.83
N LEU A 55 -12.52 3.32 -5.08
CA LEU A 55 -12.96 3.95 -3.84
C LEU A 55 -11.80 4.12 -2.86
N ALA A 56 -10.94 3.10 -2.71
CA ALA A 56 -9.77 3.08 -1.81
C ALA A 56 -8.85 4.31 -1.95
N PHE A 57 -8.74 4.87 -3.16
CA PHE A 57 -7.95 6.08 -3.41
C PHE A 57 -8.45 7.28 -2.60
N PHE A 58 -9.77 7.48 -2.52
CA PHE A 58 -10.34 8.62 -1.81
C PHE A 58 -10.11 8.56 -0.29
N TRP A 59 -9.98 7.35 0.26
CA TRP A 59 -9.63 7.13 1.68
C TRP A 59 -8.17 7.54 1.90
N ALA A 60 -7.27 7.06 1.05
CA ALA A 60 -5.86 7.45 1.10
C ALA A 60 -5.69 8.98 0.98
N GLU A 61 -6.44 9.62 0.09
CA GLU A 61 -6.42 11.06 -0.09
C GLU A 61 -6.94 11.83 1.14
N ALA A 62 -8.03 11.36 1.76
CA ALA A 62 -8.56 11.96 2.99
C ALA A 62 -7.59 11.82 4.17
N VAL A 63 -6.97 10.64 4.32
CA VAL A 63 -5.95 10.38 5.35
C VAL A 63 -4.70 11.25 5.12
N ALA A 64 -4.21 11.33 3.89
CA ALA A 64 -3.09 12.19 3.52
C ALA A 64 -3.39 13.67 3.79
N TRP A 65 -4.61 14.13 3.54
CA TRP A 65 -5.03 15.49 3.89
C TRP A 65 -5.01 15.72 5.41
N ALA A 66 -5.50 14.77 6.21
CA ALA A 66 -5.46 14.88 7.67
C ALA A 66 -4.02 14.91 8.21
N LEU A 67 -3.14 14.05 7.68
CA LEU A 67 -1.72 14.02 8.04
C LEU A 67 -1.01 15.33 7.71
N ARG A 68 -1.29 15.94 6.55
CA ARG A 68 -0.79 17.27 6.20
C ARG A 68 -1.23 18.32 7.22
N ARG A 69 -2.50 18.34 7.62
CA ARG A 69 -2.98 19.28 8.65
C ARG A 69 -2.35 19.04 10.01
N ALA A 70 -2.06 17.78 10.33
CA ALA A 70 -1.32 17.41 11.53
C ALA A 70 0.19 17.67 11.43
N LYS A 71 0.69 18.17 10.28
CA LYS A 71 2.12 18.37 9.97
C LYS A 71 2.95 17.09 10.13
N LYS A 72 2.38 15.94 9.76
CA LYS A 72 3.05 14.64 9.83
C LYS A 72 3.56 14.21 8.46
N PRO A 73 4.86 13.87 8.32
CA PRO A 73 5.37 13.28 7.09
C PRO A 73 4.72 11.91 6.87
N TYR A 74 4.62 11.51 5.61
CA TYR A 74 4.07 10.21 5.27
C TYR A 74 4.63 9.66 3.96
N ILE A 75 4.65 8.34 3.87
CA ILE A 75 5.09 7.55 2.72
C ILE A 75 3.85 6.93 2.07
N LEU A 76 3.79 6.98 0.74
CA LEU A 76 2.76 6.30 -0.04
C LEU A 76 3.33 5.02 -0.64
N THR A 77 2.69 3.89 -0.40
CA THR A 77 3.00 2.63 -1.10
C THR A 77 1.95 2.37 -2.18
N LEU A 78 2.36 2.39 -3.45
CA LEU A 78 1.42 2.22 -4.56
C LEU A 78 1.18 0.74 -4.87
N HIS A 79 -0.10 0.36 -4.91
CA HIS A 79 -0.55 -0.99 -5.18
C HIS A 79 -1.67 -1.05 -6.23
N GLY A 80 -1.82 -2.22 -6.84
CA GLY A 80 -2.94 -2.57 -7.71
C GLY A 80 -2.70 -2.27 -9.19
N GLY A 81 -2.95 -3.27 -10.05
CA GLY A 81 -2.70 -3.17 -11.50
C GLY A 81 -3.58 -2.16 -12.23
N ASN A 82 -4.74 -1.78 -11.67
CA ASN A 82 -5.64 -0.79 -12.27
C ASN A 82 -5.29 0.66 -11.88
N LEU A 83 -4.30 0.87 -11.01
CA LEU A 83 -3.89 2.19 -10.55
C LEU A 83 -3.46 3.13 -11.70
N PRO A 84 -2.72 2.69 -12.74
CA PRO A 84 -2.39 3.55 -13.87
C PRO A 84 -3.61 4.00 -14.70
N LYS A 85 -4.63 3.14 -14.82
CA LYS A 85 -5.88 3.53 -15.49
C LYS A 85 -6.63 4.57 -14.65
N PHE A 86 -6.63 4.40 -13.33
CA PHE A 86 -7.23 5.36 -12.41
C PHE A 86 -6.50 6.71 -12.43
N SER A 87 -5.16 6.71 -12.44
CA SER A 87 -4.37 7.94 -12.49
C SER A 87 -4.63 8.75 -13.76
N ARG A 88 -4.79 8.09 -14.91
CA ARG A 88 -5.19 8.75 -16.17
C ARG A 88 -6.61 9.32 -16.13
N ARG A 89 -7.53 8.69 -15.40
CA ARG A 89 -8.90 9.21 -15.22
C ARG A 89 -8.95 10.42 -14.29
N TRP A 90 -8.10 10.47 -13.26
CA TRP A 90 -8.07 11.53 -12.24
C TRP A 90 -6.66 12.13 -12.06
N PRO A 91 -6.06 12.70 -13.12
CA PRO A 91 -4.63 13.05 -13.14
C PRO A 91 -4.27 14.10 -12.10
N TYR A 92 -5.14 15.10 -11.91
CA TYR A 92 -4.90 16.19 -10.96
C TYR A 92 -4.86 15.70 -9.50
N ARG A 93 -5.88 14.92 -9.07
CA ARG A 93 -5.94 14.38 -7.71
C ARG A 93 -4.78 13.45 -7.43
N PHE A 94 -4.49 12.57 -8.39
CA PHE A 94 -3.41 11.61 -8.30
C PHE A 94 -2.04 12.32 -8.13
N LYS A 95 -1.78 13.32 -8.97
CA LYS A 95 -0.57 14.14 -8.89
C LYS A 95 -0.46 14.88 -7.56
N LEU A 96 -1.54 15.51 -7.10
CA LEU A 96 -1.54 16.23 -5.82
C LEU A 96 -1.19 15.31 -4.65
N LEU A 97 -1.80 14.12 -4.58
CA LEU A 97 -1.53 13.14 -3.53
C LEU A 97 -0.05 12.74 -3.49
N LEU A 98 0.52 12.41 -4.65
CA LEU A 98 1.91 11.98 -4.77
C LEU A 98 2.90 13.08 -4.44
N GLN A 99 2.66 14.29 -4.94
CA GLN A 99 3.52 15.45 -4.67
C GLN A 99 3.50 15.87 -3.19
N SER A 100 2.45 15.53 -2.45
CA SER A 100 2.36 15.84 -1.03
C SER A 100 3.01 14.82 -0.10
N ALA A 101 3.48 13.67 -0.62
CA ALA A 101 4.12 12.63 0.16
C ALA A 101 5.63 12.88 0.31
N THR A 102 6.20 12.43 1.43
CA THR A 102 7.65 12.50 1.68
C THR A 102 8.42 11.53 0.79
N ALA A 103 7.86 10.34 0.57
CA ALA A 103 8.40 9.35 -0.35
C ALA A 103 7.27 8.51 -0.95
N ILE A 104 7.53 7.95 -2.13
CA ILE A 104 6.61 7.07 -2.83
C ILE A 104 7.33 5.75 -3.06
N THR A 105 6.78 4.65 -2.56
CA THR A 105 7.29 3.30 -2.72
C THR A 105 6.34 2.48 -3.58
N THR A 106 6.84 1.42 -4.22
CA THR A 106 5.97 0.43 -4.87
C THR A 106 6.67 -0.91 -5.04
N PRO A 107 5.95 -2.04 -4.88
CA PRO A 107 6.50 -3.37 -5.14
C PRO A 107 6.51 -3.75 -6.62
N SER A 108 5.97 -2.92 -7.51
CA SER A 108 5.74 -3.25 -8.90
C SER A 108 6.51 -2.32 -9.83
N ARG A 109 7.46 -2.87 -10.59
CA ARG A 109 8.16 -2.12 -11.66
C ARG A 109 7.18 -1.63 -12.73
N TYR A 110 6.16 -2.42 -13.03
CA TYR A 110 5.06 -2.02 -13.92
C TYR A 110 4.41 -0.70 -13.48
N LEU A 111 4.20 -0.49 -12.17
CA LEU A 111 3.62 0.77 -11.70
C LEU A 111 4.57 1.95 -11.90
N ILE A 112 5.87 1.75 -11.70
CA ILE A 112 6.89 2.78 -11.97
C ILE A 112 6.91 3.15 -13.46
N GLU A 113 6.89 2.15 -14.34
CA GLU A 113 6.91 2.34 -15.79
C GLU A 113 5.65 3.05 -16.30
N GLN A 114 4.49 2.71 -15.75
CA GLN A 114 3.20 3.25 -16.20
C GLN A 114 2.83 4.59 -15.56
N ILE A 115 3.41 4.92 -14.41
CA ILE A 115 3.15 6.16 -13.69
C ILE A 115 4.37 7.07 -13.86
N ASN A 116 4.41 7.74 -15.02
CA ASN A 116 5.40 8.76 -15.27
C ASN A 116 4.87 10.12 -14.79
N LEU A 117 5.34 10.56 -13.62
CA LEU A 117 5.08 11.88 -13.09
C LEU A 117 6.40 12.63 -13.00
N SER A 118 6.58 13.61 -13.88
CA SER A 118 7.79 14.45 -13.90
C SER A 118 8.10 14.99 -12.50
N GLY A 119 9.32 14.73 -12.04
CA GLY A 119 9.82 15.18 -10.74
C GLY A 119 9.46 14.28 -9.54
N SER A 120 8.71 13.18 -9.72
CA SER A 120 8.45 12.22 -8.64
C SER A 120 9.50 11.12 -8.62
N LYS A 121 10.15 10.92 -7.46
CA LYS A 121 11.07 9.79 -7.24
C LYS A 121 10.32 8.61 -6.63
N PHE A 122 10.35 7.48 -7.32
CA PHE A 122 9.76 6.22 -6.85
C PHE A 122 10.85 5.30 -6.29
N TRP A 123 10.56 4.69 -5.15
CA TRP A 123 11.40 3.67 -4.53
C TRP A 123 10.81 2.29 -4.82
N TYR A 124 11.56 1.48 -5.57
CA TYR A 124 11.17 0.10 -5.81
C TYR A 124 11.42 -0.74 -4.55
N LEU A 125 10.36 -1.26 -3.94
CA LEU A 125 10.40 -2.07 -2.73
C LEU A 125 9.55 -3.33 -2.93
N PRO A 126 10.13 -4.44 -3.45
CA PRO A 126 9.38 -5.66 -3.74
C PRO A 126 8.83 -6.29 -2.45
N ASN A 127 7.70 -6.99 -2.57
CA ASN A 127 7.17 -7.76 -1.45
C ASN A 127 8.18 -8.84 -1.03
N PRO A 128 8.53 -8.92 0.26
CA PRO A 128 9.50 -9.89 0.74
C PRO A 128 8.95 -11.32 0.64
N LEU A 129 9.83 -12.28 0.41
CA LEU A 129 9.53 -13.70 0.55
C LEU A 129 10.38 -14.26 1.68
N LYS A 130 9.73 -14.88 2.67
CA LYS A 130 10.42 -15.59 3.74
C LYS A 130 10.93 -16.92 3.19
N LEU A 131 12.17 -16.95 2.71
CA LEU A 131 12.76 -18.11 2.03
C LEU A 131 12.72 -19.40 2.87
N SER A 132 12.77 -19.30 4.20
CA SER A 132 12.64 -20.46 5.09
C SER A 132 11.30 -21.19 4.94
N ASN A 133 10.26 -20.52 4.43
CA ASN A 133 8.95 -21.15 4.18
C ASN A 133 8.91 -21.90 2.83
N TYR A 134 9.96 -21.77 2.00
CA TYR A 134 10.04 -22.32 0.65
C TYR A 134 11.23 -23.27 0.58
N THR A 135 11.03 -24.50 1.07
CA THR A 135 12.05 -25.56 0.93
C THR A 135 12.12 -25.97 -0.54
N PHE A 136 13.33 -26.03 -1.09
CA PHE A 136 13.55 -26.53 -2.44
C PHE A 136 13.22 -28.02 -2.50
N CYS A 137 12.36 -28.41 -3.44
CA CYS A 137 12.00 -29.80 -3.69
C CYS A 137 12.31 -30.14 -5.15
N GLU A 138 13.38 -30.89 -5.38
CA GLU A 138 13.73 -31.42 -6.70
C GLU A 138 12.67 -32.43 -7.16
N ARG A 139 12.21 -32.31 -8.42
CA ARG A 139 11.19 -33.19 -8.99
C ARG A 139 11.82 -34.12 -10.02
N TYR A 140 11.92 -35.40 -9.71
CA TYR A 140 12.43 -36.43 -10.63
C TYR A 140 11.39 -36.98 -11.62
N SER A 141 10.10 -36.77 -11.34
CA SER A 141 8.99 -37.15 -12.22
C SER A 141 8.12 -35.94 -12.52
N THR A 142 8.05 -35.52 -13.77
CA THR A 142 7.22 -34.39 -14.21
C THR A 142 5.80 -34.86 -14.48
N GLN A 143 4.84 -34.30 -13.74
CA GLN A 143 3.41 -34.43 -14.04
C GLN A 143 2.78 -33.03 -14.13
N PRO A 144 1.88 -32.77 -15.08
CA PRO A 144 1.24 -31.47 -15.21
C PRO A 144 0.22 -31.28 -14.09
N LYS A 145 0.64 -30.63 -13.00
CA LYS A 145 -0.24 -30.21 -11.90
C LYS A 145 -0.45 -28.71 -12.00
N LEU A 146 -1.67 -28.29 -12.36
CA LEU A 146 -2.07 -26.89 -12.34
C LEU A 146 -2.49 -26.52 -10.91
N ILE A 147 -1.87 -25.47 -10.36
CA ILE A 147 -2.21 -24.93 -9.05
C ILE A 147 -2.68 -23.50 -9.25
N TRP A 148 -3.88 -23.19 -8.77
CA TRP A 148 -4.48 -21.86 -8.84
C TRP A 148 -4.72 -21.34 -7.43
N LEU A 149 -3.98 -20.31 -7.03
CA LEU A 149 -3.99 -19.77 -5.65
C LEU A 149 -4.79 -18.47 -5.51
N ARG A 150 -5.54 -18.07 -6.54
CA ARG A 150 -6.38 -16.87 -6.52
C ARG A 150 -7.85 -17.27 -6.48
N ALA A 151 -8.68 -16.47 -5.82
CA ALA A 151 -10.12 -16.61 -5.95
C ALA A 151 -10.51 -16.40 -7.43
N PHE A 152 -11.38 -17.26 -7.97
CA PHE A 152 -12.04 -17.01 -9.25
C PHE A 152 -12.96 -15.80 -9.04
N HIS A 153 -12.54 -14.63 -9.53
CA HIS A 153 -13.28 -13.38 -9.40
C HIS A 153 -13.41 -12.75 -10.78
N ASP A 154 -14.62 -12.30 -11.12
CA ASP A 154 -14.98 -11.74 -12.43
C ASP A 154 -14.14 -10.53 -12.89
N ILE A 155 -13.33 -9.93 -12.01
CA ILE A 155 -12.42 -8.83 -12.38
C ILE A 155 -11.14 -9.30 -13.08
N TYR A 156 -10.94 -10.62 -13.19
CA TYR A 156 -9.79 -11.26 -13.83
C TYR A 156 -10.16 -12.19 -15.00
N ASN A 157 -11.45 -12.31 -15.31
CA ASN A 157 -11.98 -12.93 -16.53
C ASN A 157 -12.32 -11.83 -17.56
#